data_AF-A0A2E7CNV7-F1
#
_entry.id   AF-A0A2E7CNV7-F1
#
_cell.length_a   1.000
_cell.length_b   1.000
_cell.length_c   1.000
_cell.angle_alpha   90.00
_cell.angle_beta   90.00
_cell.angle_gamma   90.00
#
_symmetry.space_group_name_H-M   'P 1'
#
loop_
_entity.id
_entity.type
_entity.pdbx_description
1 polymer ?
#
loop_
_entity_poly.entity_id
_entity_poly.type
_entity_poly.pdbx_seq_one_letter_code
_entity_poly.pdbx_strand_id
1 'polypeptide(L)'
;MSLFSNLHTASSGLAVAGTSMSVIGDNIANVNTIGYKRGRASFADSFPVAVSYVHSPISIGTGAYVGGTSQIFSQGAIKVSNNNLDMAISGNGFFAVREVENHGIYYSRNGEFMLDKEGYVVSPTGLRLQGYQAIDNKIQPNLGDIKVPLGDVSAAASEVVTMTANLDADADDSDSPLADIDGNSYDPTGSGTTYGWSSGAANYIDISDAASEADFATSIPIYDTLGSKHDLTFMYEKTSTNQWVCYVVADASQVNDGVTVDASGAETAIGEEGEAFLLYTLNLEFDSDGQLTSYSSVRNPTTDWKWIGAEESPELEFRFGLDHSGFETEGALTQLASESTVTSLDQNGYGVGNLTSVQVKSDGSVVGLYDNGQDSIMGQVTVAIFDSPTGLERMGANVFRATPIPGEPSFGIAGQGGRGDIFGSSLEASNVDIEDEFVNMITAQRSYQANSRVMAATNELLRELVNLV
;
A
#
# COMPACT_ATOMS: atom_id res chain seq x y z
N MET A 1 -19.05 39.07 55.97
CA MET A 1 -18.06 37.98 55.81
C MET A 1 -18.41 36.88 56.81
N SER A 2 -19.11 35.82 56.41
CA SER A 2 -19.28 34.66 57.29
C SER A 2 -18.01 33.82 57.23
N LEU A 3 -17.44 33.42 58.38
CA LEU A 3 -16.25 32.54 58.43
C LEU A 3 -16.46 31.25 57.61
N PHE A 4 -17.72 30.78 57.52
CA PHE A 4 -18.11 29.64 56.69
C PHE A 4 -17.97 29.89 55.17
N SER A 5 -18.17 31.12 54.70
CA SER A 5 -17.99 31.46 53.28
C SER A 5 -16.52 31.48 52.87
N ASN A 6 -15.62 31.86 53.78
CA ASN A 6 -14.18 31.78 53.57
C ASN A 6 -13.70 30.32 53.53
N LEU A 7 -14.23 29.46 54.42
CA LEU A 7 -13.94 28.01 54.37
C LEU A 7 -14.40 27.38 53.05
N HIS A 8 -15.60 27.73 52.56
CA HIS A 8 -16.09 27.21 51.29
C HIS A 8 -15.21 27.66 50.10
N THR A 9 -14.85 28.94 50.06
CA THR A 9 -13.96 29.50 49.04
C THR A 9 -12.60 28.79 49.05
N ALA A 10 -11.99 28.64 50.23
CA ALA A 10 -10.72 27.92 50.39
C ALA A 10 -10.82 26.43 50.02
N SER A 11 -11.95 25.78 50.32
CA SER A 11 -12.21 24.38 49.95
C SER A 11 -12.30 24.19 48.45
N SER A 12 -12.99 25.11 47.78
CA SER A 12 -13.16 25.09 46.33
C SER A 12 -11.81 25.26 45.63
N GLY A 13 -10.96 26.19 46.10
CA GLY A 13 -9.61 26.39 45.59
C GLY A 13 -8.69 25.19 45.83
N LEU A 14 -8.84 24.50 46.98
CA LEU A 14 -8.08 23.29 47.29
C LEU A 14 -8.47 22.12 46.36
N ALA A 15 -9.77 21.96 46.09
CA ALA A 15 -10.27 20.96 45.14
C ALA A 15 -9.79 21.24 43.70
N VAL A 16 -9.87 22.50 43.26
CA VAL A 16 -9.35 22.94 41.95
C VAL A 16 -7.87 22.65 41.82
N ALA A 17 -7.04 23.04 42.80
CA ALA A 17 -5.61 22.75 42.79
C ALA A 17 -5.32 21.23 42.78
N GLY A 18 -6.09 20.44 43.52
CA GLY A 18 -5.98 18.98 43.53
C GLY A 18 -6.25 18.35 42.15
N THR A 19 -7.33 18.74 41.49
CA THR A 19 -7.61 18.25 40.11
C THR A 19 -6.56 18.70 39.10
N SER A 20 -6.05 19.93 39.23
CA SER A 20 -4.94 20.41 38.40
C SER A 20 -3.71 19.52 38.55
N MET A 21 -3.35 19.16 39.79
CA MET A 21 -2.23 18.25 40.05
C MET A 21 -2.46 16.87 39.45
N SER A 22 -3.69 16.34 39.53
CA SER A 22 -4.02 15.04 38.94
C SER A 22 -3.85 15.05 37.42
N VAL A 23 -4.31 16.09 36.74
CA VAL A 23 -4.15 16.22 35.28
C VAL A 23 -2.68 16.37 34.88
N ILE A 24 -1.91 17.21 35.61
CA ILE A 24 -0.47 17.37 35.36
C ILE A 24 0.29 16.06 35.64
N GLY A 25 -0.08 15.36 36.71
CA GLY A 25 0.48 14.05 37.03
C GLY A 25 0.21 13.01 35.95
N ASP A 26 -1.00 13.00 35.37
CA ASP A 26 -1.34 12.14 34.24
C ASP A 26 -0.54 12.51 32.98
N ASN A 27 -0.37 13.79 32.68
CA ASN A 27 0.46 14.26 31.56
C ASN A 27 1.91 13.77 31.70
N ILE A 28 2.52 13.97 32.88
CA ILE A 28 3.90 13.56 33.15
C ILE A 28 4.05 12.03 33.08
N ALA A 29 3.09 11.28 33.62
CA ALA A 29 3.11 9.82 33.58
C ALA A 29 3.09 9.27 32.14
N ASN A 30 2.41 9.99 31.23
CA ASN A 30 2.23 9.57 29.84
C ASN A 30 3.15 10.31 28.84
N VAL A 31 4.25 10.91 29.30
CA VAL A 31 5.15 11.64 28.41
C VAL A 31 5.86 10.74 27.38
N ASN A 32 6.07 9.48 27.70
CA ASN A 32 6.66 8.50 26.78
C ASN A 32 5.61 7.69 26.01
N THR A 33 4.33 7.89 26.30
CA THR A 33 3.24 7.17 25.66
C THR A 33 3.04 7.71 24.24
N ILE A 34 3.14 6.83 23.24
CA ILE A 34 2.97 7.15 21.83
C ILE A 34 1.54 7.63 21.57
N GLY A 35 1.40 8.72 20.80
CA GLY A 35 0.12 9.31 20.45
C GLY A 35 -0.65 9.95 21.61
N TYR A 36 -0.05 10.08 22.80
CA TYR A 36 -0.72 10.72 23.94
C TYR A 36 -0.88 12.23 23.68
N LYS A 37 -2.10 12.71 23.95
CA LYS A 37 -2.45 14.13 23.93
C LYS A 37 -2.60 14.63 25.35
N ARG A 38 -1.97 15.77 25.66
CA ARG A 38 -1.99 16.35 27.00
C ARG A 38 -3.38 16.83 27.38
N GLY A 39 -3.78 16.54 28.60
CA GLY A 39 -4.97 17.08 29.22
C GLY A 39 -4.71 18.45 29.83
N ARG A 40 -5.71 19.33 29.77
CA ARG A 40 -5.73 20.61 30.48
C ARG A 40 -7.02 20.73 31.28
N ALA A 41 -6.89 21.01 32.57
CA ALA A 41 -8.01 21.41 33.40
C ALA A 41 -8.39 22.87 33.08
N SER A 42 -9.68 23.10 32.85
CA SER A 42 -10.27 24.43 32.75
C SER A 42 -11.02 24.75 34.04
N PHE A 43 -10.89 25.98 34.52
CA PHE A 43 -11.49 26.42 35.77
C PHE A 43 -12.46 27.58 35.49
N ALA A 44 -13.55 27.62 36.24
CA ALA A 44 -14.52 28.70 36.21
C ALA A 44 -14.73 29.23 37.63
N ASP A 45 -15.02 30.52 37.75
CA ASP A 45 -15.44 31.11 39.02
C ASP A 45 -16.87 30.67 39.35
N SER A 46 -17.17 30.52 40.64
CA SER A 46 -18.53 30.23 41.07
C SER A 46 -19.36 31.51 41.14
N PHE A 47 -20.67 31.40 40.87
CA PHE A 47 -21.57 32.55 40.81
C PHE A 47 -21.47 33.45 42.05
N PRO A 48 -21.33 34.77 41.87
CA PRO A 48 -21.19 35.66 43.00
C PRO A 48 -22.53 35.89 43.70
N VAL A 49 -22.51 36.05 45.02
CA VAL A 49 -23.71 36.38 45.79
C VAL A 49 -23.90 37.90 45.79
N ALA A 50 -25.05 38.38 45.29
CA ALA A 50 -25.40 39.79 45.33
C ALA A 50 -25.79 40.22 46.75
N VAL A 51 -25.13 41.26 47.29
CA VAL A 51 -25.48 41.84 48.59
C VAL A 51 -26.56 42.91 48.39
N SER A 52 -27.82 42.56 48.69
CA SER A 52 -29.03 43.32 48.33
C SER A 52 -29.31 44.61 49.13
N TYR A 53 -28.31 45.31 49.68
CA TYR A 53 -28.56 46.46 50.57
C TYR A 53 -27.73 47.74 50.32
N VAL A 54 -26.96 47.84 49.23
CA VAL A 54 -26.21 49.07 48.89
C VAL A 54 -26.33 49.38 47.40
N HIS A 55 -26.45 50.67 47.05
CA HIS A 55 -26.53 51.24 45.69
C HIS A 55 -25.25 51.04 44.82
N SER A 56 -24.48 49.98 45.05
CA SER A 56 -23.27 49.63 44.30
C SER A 56 -23.20 48.11 44.17
N PRO A 57 -22.96 47.53 42.98
CA PRO A 57 -22.92 46.09 42.79
C PRO A 57 -21.67 45.50 43.46
N ILE A 58 -21.71 45.31 44.77
CA ILE A 58 -20.71 44.53 45.50
C ILE A 58 -21.13 43.07 45.37
N SER A 59 -20.58 42.40 44.36
CA SER A 59 -20.72 40.97 44.13
C SER A 59 -19.46 40.27 44.65
N ILE A 60 -19.60 39.42 45.68
CA ILE A 60 -18.47 38.67 46.24
C ILE A 60 -18.45 37.29 45.57
N GLY A 61 -17.32 36.92 44.97
CA GLY A 61 -17.11 35.59 44.39
C GLY A 61 -17.12 34.51 45.47
N THR A 62 -17.72 33.35 45.16
CA THR A 62 -17.92 32.26 46.13
C THR A 62 -16.86 31.16 46.06
N GLY A 63 -15.83 31.33 45.22
CA GLY A 63 -14.82 30.32 44.94
C GLY A 63 -14.63 30.02 43.46
N ALA A 64 -14.07 28.85 43.17
CA ALA A 64 -13.84 28.34 41.83
C ALA A 64 -14.14 26.85 41.74
N TYR A 65 -14.54 26.37 40.58
CA TYR A 65 -14.76 24.95 40.31
C TYR A 65 -14.11 24.53 38.99
N VAL A 66 -14.02 23.22 38.76
CA VAL A 66 -13.47 22.66 37.52
C VAL A 66 -14.56 22.68 36.45
N GLY A 67 -14.36 23.50 35.41
CA GLY A 67 -15.28 23.58 34.27
C GLY A 67 -15.23 22.35 33.37
N GLY A 68 -14.10 21.64 33.37
CA GLY A 68 -13.90 20.37 32.66
C GLY A 68 -12.43 20.13 32.33
N THR A 69 -12.12 18.91 31.88
CA THR A 69 -10.82 18.56 31.33
C THR A 69 -10.94 18.44 29.80
N SER A 70 -10.11 19.16 29.08
CA SER A 70 -10.07 19.09 27.61
C SER A 70 -8.70 18.62 27.16
N GLN A 71 -8.67 17.91 26.03
CA GLN A 71 -7.45 17.40 25.43
C GLN A 71 -6.92 18.43 24.42
N ILE A 72 -5.61 18.64 24.41
CA ILE A 72 -4.96 19.53 23.46
C ILE A 72 -4.36 18.67 22.34
N PHE A 73 -4.89 18.81 21.13
CA PHE A 73 -4.52 18.00 19.96
C PHE A 73 -3.37 18.60 19.13
N SER A 74 -2.42 19.32 19.75
CA SER A 74 -1.21 19.74 19.04
C SER A 74 -0.38 18.52 18.60
N GLN A 75 0.34 18.66 17.49
CA GLN A 75 1.21 17.63 16.94
C GLN A 75 2.41 17.36 17.89
N GLY A 76 2.69 16.09 18.15
CA GLY A 76 3.92 15.65 18.82
C GLY A 76 5.06 15.41 17.82
N ALA A 77 6.27 15.21 18.33
CA ALA A 77 7.43 14.91 17.48
C ALA A 77 7.27 13.54 16.79
N ILE A 78 7.49 13.46 15.49
CA ILE A 78 7.47 12.20 14.75
C ILE A 78 8.85 11.54 14.88
N LYS A 79 8.87 10.27 15.28
CA LYS A 79 10.09 9.45 15.38
C LYS A 79 9.99 8.27 14.42
N VAL A 80 11.05 8.02 13.67
CA VAL A 80 11.15 6.83 12.82
C VAL A 80 11.21 5.59 13.69
N SER A 81 10.48 4.55 13.31
CA SER A 81 10.50 3.22 13.94
C SER A 81 11.07 2.18 12.98
N ASN A 82 11.37 0.99 13.51
CA ASN A 82 11.89 -0.14 12.72
C ASN A 82 10.79 -1.08 12.21
N ASN A 83 9.52 -0.82 12.55
CA ASN A 83 8.38 -1.63 12.11
C ASN A 83 7.66 -0.92 10.98
N ASN A 84 7.51 -1.59 9.85
CA ASN A 84 6.96 -0.99 8.63
C ASN A 84 5.47 -0.68 8.73
N LEU A 85 4.75 -1.33 9.65
CA LEU A 85 3.32 -1.12 9.89
C LEU A 85 3.04 0.04 10.86
N ASP A 86 4.06 0.58 11.51
CA ASP A 86 3.88 1.75 12.36
C ASP A 86 3.60 2.98 11.51
N MET A 87 2.62 3.77 11.92
CA MET A 87 2.17 4.94 11.19
C MET A 87 2.04 6.17 12.09
N ALA A 88 2.48 7.32 11.61
CA ALA A 88 2.24 8.61 12.26
C ALA A 88 1.43 9.52 11.32
N ILE A 89 0.45 10.23 11.88
CA ILE A 89 -0.28 11.27 11.16
C ILE A 89 0.38 12.61 11.45
N SER A 90 0.80 13.31 10.39
CA SER A 90 1.26 14.70 10.46
C SER A 90 0.13 15.64 10.05
N GLY A 91 -0.45 16.37 11.00
CA GLY A 91 -1.54 17.33 10.73
C GLY A 91 -2.82 16.99 11.48
N ASN A 92 -4.00 17.09 10.84
CA ASN A 92 -5.27 16.82 11.50
C ASN A 92 -5.80 15.43 11.15
N GLY A 93 -6.39 14.75 12.13
CA GLY A 93 -7.11 13.49 11.92
C GLY A 93 -6.74 12.33 12.84
N PHE A 94 -7.44 11.21 12.73
CA PHE A 94 -7.30 10.08 13.62
C PHE A 94 -7.36 8.79 12.82
N PHE A 95 -6.64 7.77 13.29
CA PHE A 95 -6.85 6.41 12.83
C PHE A 95 -8.19 5.92 13.35
N ALA A 96 -9.02 5.38 12.47
CA ALA A 96 -10.26 4.73 12.85
C ALA A 96 -9.98 3.26 13.12
N VAL A 97 -10.28 2.79 14.33
CA VAL A 97 -10.07 1.40 14.75
C VAL A 97 -11.40 0.84 15.24
N ARG A 98 -11.69 -0.41 14.89
CA ARG A 98 -12.96 -1.07 15.17
C ARG A 98 -12.76 -2.25 16.11
N GLU A 99 -13.67 -2.38 17.07
CA GLU A 99 -13.72 -3.53 17.95
C GLU A 99 -14.44 -4.70 17.28
N VAL A 100 -13.90 -5.92 17.46
CA VAL A 100 -14.39 -7.12 16.76
C VAL A 100 -15.77 -7.54 17.27
N GLU A 101 -16.02 -7.48 18.59
CA GLU A 101 -17.26 -7.99 19.20
C GLU A 101 -18.44 -7.01 19.10
N ASN A 102 -18.22 -5.75 19.48
CA ASN A 102 -19.30 -4.76 19.59
C ASN A 102 -19.41 -3.83 18.36
N HIS A 103 -18.51 -4.00 17.38
CA HIS A 103 -18.41 -3.17 16.17
C HIS A 103 -18.32 -1.65 16.43
N GLY A 104 -17.94 -1.26 17.66
CA GLY A 104 -17.71 0.12 18.02
C GLY A 104 -16.49 0.67 17.28
N ILE A 105 -16.65 1.83 16.63
CA ILE A 105 -15.55 2.56 16.02
C ILE A 105 -14.97 3.51 17.07
N TYR A 106 -13.68 3.36 17.32
CA TYR A 106 -12.87 4.23 18.14
C TYR A 106 -11.85 4.95 17.28
N TYR A 107 -11.30 6.03 17.81
CA TYR A 107 -10.36 6.90 17.12
C TYR A 107 -9.08 6.96 17.92
N SER A 108 -7.94 6.78 17.26
CA SER A 108 -6.63 6.79 17.92
C SER A 108 -5.68 7.70 17.18
N ARG A 109 -4.75 8.28 17.93
CA ARG A 109 -3.57 8.93 17.37
C ARG A 109 -2.31 8.06 17.51
N ASN A 110 -2.38 7.01 18.32
CA ASN A 110 -1.37 5.97 18.35
C ASN A 110 -1.50 5.13 17.08
N GLY A 111 -0.44 5.08 16.29
CA GLY A 111 -0.35 4.24 15.10
C GLY A 111 0.68 3.13 15.21
N GLU A 112 0.92 2.65 16.42
CA GLU A 112 1.54 1.34 16.62
C GLU A 112 0.55 0.27 16.13
N PHE A 113 0.92 -0.44 15.06
CA PHE A 113 0.11 -1.49 14.47
C PHE A 113 0.94 -2.74 14.21
N MET A 114 0.28 -3.88 14.33
CA MET A 114 0.85 -5.20 14.07
C MET A 114 -0.12 -6.02 13.24
N LEU A 115 0.39 -7.04 12.58
CA LEU A 115 -0.43 -7.97 11.82
C LEU A 115 -0.86 -9.13 12.74
N ASP A 116 -2.17 -9.43 12.75
CA ASP A 116 -2.69 -10.62 13.42
C ASP A 116 -2.53 -11.87 12.55
N LYS A 117 -2.71 -13.07 13.13
CA LYS A 117 -2.65 -14.38 12.45
C LYS A 117 -3.58 -14.48 11.24
N GLU A 118 -4.71 -13.75 11.27
CA GLU A 118 -5.70 -13.71 10.19
C GLU A 118 -5.33 -12.70 9.08
N GLY A 119 -4.24 -11.97 9.23
CA GLY A 119 -3.79 -10.93 8.28
C GLY A 119 -4.45 -9.57 8.47
N TYR A 120 -5.16 -9.34 9.57
CA TYR A 120 -5.71 -8.00 9.85
C TYR A 120 -4.66 -7.10 10.49
N VAL A 121 -4.67 -5.82 10.13
CA VAL A 121 -3.87 -4.81 10.81
C VAL A 121 -4.57 -4.42 12.10
N VAL A 122 -3.95 -4.74 13.24
CA VAL A 122 -4.50 -4.54 14.58
C VAL A 122 -3.62 -3.64 15.43
N SER A 123 -4.23 -2.86 16.31
CA SER A 123 -3.51 -2.16 17.37
C SER A 123 -3.04 -3.15 18.45
N PRO A 124 -2.10 -2.77 19.34
CA PRO A 124 -1.70 -3.56 20.51
C PRO A 124 -2.86 -4.00 21.43
N THR A 125 -4.00 -3.29 21.35
CA THR A 125 -5.22 -3.58 22.10
C THR A 125 -6.17 -4.53 21.38
N GLY A 126 -5.80 -5.04 20.20
CA GLY A 126 -6.62 -5.95 19.38
C GLY A 126 -7.73 -5.27 18.56
N LEU A 127 -7.69 -3.94 18.39
CA LEU A 127 -8.67 -3.22 17.58
C LEU A 127 -8.21 -3.21 16.12
N ARG A 128 -9.12 -3.47 15.18
CA ARG A 128 -8.81 -3.57 13.74
C ARG A 128 -8.79 -2.21 13.07
N LEU A 129 -7.74 -1.90 12.33
CA LEU A 129 -7.62 -0.65 11.57
C LEU A 129 -8.62 -0.63 10.42
N GLN A 130 -9.33 0.50 10.29
CA GLN A 130 -10.31 0.72 9.22
C GLN A 130 -9.69 1.50 8.06
N GLY A 131 -10.03 1.09 6.85
CA GLY A 131 -9.57 1.72 5.63
C GLY A 131 -10.44 1.37 4.43
N TYR A 132 -10.03 1.85 3.28
CA TYR A 132 -10.54 1.44 1.99
C TYR A 132 -9.89 0.13 1.57
N GLN A 133 -10.70 -0.84 1.19
CA GLN A 133 -10.20 -2.13 0.73
C GLN A 133 -9.73 -2.04 -0.72
N ALA A 134 -8.70 -2.82 -1.05
CA ALA A 134 -8.30 -3.01 -2.43
C ALA A 134 -8.88 -4.31 -2.98
N ILE A 135 -9.42 -4.26 -4.19
CA ILE A 135 -9.81 -5.43 -4.99
C ILE A 135 -9.08 -5.29 -6.32
N ASP A 136 -8.34 -6.31 -6.73
CA ASP A 136 -7.54 -6.35 -7.96
C ASP A 136 -6.59 -5.13 -8.10
N ASN A 137 -5.77 -4.87 -7.07
CA ASN A 137 -4.85 -3.73 -7.00
C ASN A 137 -5.50 -2.33 -7.13
N LYS A 138 -6.83 -2.22 -7.06
CA LYS A 138 -7.57 -0.95 -7.11
C LYS A 138 -8.27 -0.69 -5.79
N ILE A 139 -8.11 0.54 -5.27
CA ILE A 139 -8.72 0.97 -4.01
C ILE A 139 -10.20 1.28 -4.24
N GLN A 140 -11.08 0.62 -3.51
CA GLN A 140 -12.51 0.90 -3.50
C GLN A 140 -12.87 1.78 -2.29
N PRO A 141 -13.70 2.83 -2.44
CA PRO A 141 -14.05 3.75 -1.35
C PRO A 141 -15.07 3.15 -0.36
N ASN A 142 -14.98 1.85 -0.08
CA ASN A 142 -15.78 1.17 0.92
C ASN A 142 -14.98 1.04 2.22
N LEU A 143 -15.50 1.58 3.31
CA LEU A 143 -14.85 1.50 4.62
C LEU A 143 -14.99 0.08 5.17
N GLY A 144 -13.86 -0.58 5.42
CA GLY A 144 -13.81 -1.92 6.01
C GLY A 144 -12.51 -2.17 6.76
N ASP A 145 -12.37 -3.38 7.30
CA ASP A 145 -11.13 -3.81 7.93
C ASP A 145 -10.03 -3.93 6.86
N ILE A 146 -8.84 -3.41 7.16
CA ILE A 146 -7.66 -3.63 6.32
C ILE A 146 -7.15 -5.04 6.58
N LYS A 147 -7.14 -5.86 5.53
CA LYS A 147 -6.61 -7.20 5.54
C LYS A 147 -5.46 -7.30 4.56
N VAL A 148 -4.30 -7.71 5.05
CA VAL A 148 -3.18 -8.15 4.22
C VAL A 148 -3.33 -9.66 4.07
N PRO A 149 -3.63 -10.18 2.87
CA PRO A 149 -3.60 -11.61 2.63
C PRO A 149 -2.15 -12.10 2.85
N LEU A 150 -1.98 -12.94 3.86
CA LEU A 150 -0.73 -13.66 4.16
C LEU A 150 -0.48 -14.83 3.20
N GLY A 151 -1.28 -14.94 2.14
CA GLY A 151 -1.16 -15.99 1.14
C GLY A 151 -0.27 -15.53 -0.02
N ASP A 152 0.14 -16.50 -0.82
CA ASP A 152 0.90 -16.26 -2.03
C ASP A 152 0.04 -15.45 -3.01
N VAL A 153 0.65 -14.51 -3.72
CA VAL A 153 -0.01 -13.94 -4.90
C VAL A 153 0.00 -15.01 -5.98
N SER A 154 -1.19 -15.30 -6.52
CA SER A 154 -1.33 -16.14 -7.68
C SER A 154 -0.50 -15.56 -8.82
N ALA A 155 0.15 -16.45 -9.57
CA ALA A 155 0.86 -16.07 -10.78
C ALA A 155 -0.11 -15.40 -11.76
N ALA A 156 0.42 -14.48 -12.56
CA ALA A 156 -0.27 -13.97 -13.72
C ALA A 156 0.50 -14.40 -14.96
N ALA A 157 -0.20 -15.03 -15.90
CA ALA A 157 0.37 -15.34 -17.19
C ALA A 157 0.78 -14.05 -17.90
N SER A 158 1.87 -14.09 -18.67
CA SER A 158 2.25 -12.98 -19.52
C SER A 158 1.21 -12.85 -20.64
N GLU A 159 0.61 -11.67 -20.78
CA GLU A 159 -0.34 -11.36 -21.86
C GLU A 159 0.28 -10.39 -22.87
N VAL A 160 1.18 -9.52 -22.41
CA VAL A 160 1.75 -8.45 -23.22
C VAL A 160 3.27 -8.47 -23.13
N VAL A 161 3.93 -8.49 -24.29
CA VAL A 161 5.38 -8.33 -24.43
C VAL A 161 5.64 -7.03 -25.18
N THR A 162 6.37 -6.11 -24.57
CA THR A 162 6.73 -4.82 -25.18
C THR A 162 8.22 -4.79 -25.47
N MET A 163 8.60 -4.38 -26.68
CA MET A 163 10.00 -4.31 -27.06
C MET A 163 10.36 -2.98 -27.72
N THR A 164 11.54 -2.48 -27.35
CA THR A 164 12.19 -1.34 -27.98
C THR A 164 13.57 -1.78 -28.46
N ALA A 165 13.75 -1.83 -29.77
CA ALA A 165 15.00 -2.28 -30.38
C ALA A 165 15.30 -1.52 -31.68
N ASN A 166 16.58 -1.43 -31.99
CA ASN A 166 17.05 -1.03 -33.31
C ASN A 166 17.49 -2.28 -34.07
N LEU A 167 17.07 -2.40 -35.33
CA LEU A 167 17.55 -3.39 -36.29
C LEU A 167 18.47 -2.70 -37.30
N ASP A 168 19.58 -3.36 -37.64
CA ASP A 168 20.58 -2.81 -38.56
C ASP A 168 20.06 -2.73 -40.00
N ALA A 169 19.92 -1.52 -40.53
CA ALA A 169 19.48 -1.30 -41.89
C ALA A 169 20.42 -1.90 -42.95
N ASP A 170 21.71 -1.99 -42.64
CA ASP A 170 22.77 -2.48 -43.53
C ASP A 170 23.00 -4.00 -43.43
N ALA A 171 22.19 -4.72 -42.65
CA ALA A 171 22.23 -6.19 -42.62
C ALA A 171 22.04 -6.78 -44.03
N ASP A 172 22.75 -7.86 -44.32
CA ASP A 172 22.62 -8.57 -45.60
C ASP A 172 21.22 -9.19 -45.69
N ASP A 173 20.64 -9.23 -46.89
CA ASP A 173 19.37 -9.93 -47.08
C ASP A 173 19.62 -11.45 -46.91
N SER A 174 18.75 -12.15 -46.17
CA SER A 174 18.92 -13.58 -45.93
C SER A 174 18.78 -14.38 -47.24
N ASP A 175 19.87 -15.04 -47.64
CA ASP A 175 19.93 -15.91 -48.84
C ASP A 175 19.20 -17.26 -48.60
N SER A 176 18.89 -17.59 -47.35
CA SER A 176 18.17 -18.80 -46.95
C SER A 176 17.28 -18.47 -45.76
N PRO A 177 16.03 -17.99 -46.00
CA PRO A 177 15.14 -17.66 -44.89
C PRO A 177 14.96 -18.89 -44.00
N LEU A 178 14.81 -18.69 -42.68
CA LEU A 178 14.38 -19.69 -41.69
C LEU A 178 12.93 -20.14 -41.97
N ALA A 179 12.68 -20.62 -43.18
CA ALA A 179 11.40 -21.08 -43.67
C ALA A 179 11.08 -22.52 -43.21
N ASP A 180 12.02 -23.19 -42.53
CA ASP A 180 11.88 -24.58 -42.05
C ASP A 180 11.88 -24.71 -40.51
N ILE A 181 11.70 -23.61 -39.75
CA ILE A 181 11.31 -23.73 -38.33
C ILE A 181 9.88 -24.29 -38.22
N ASP A 182 9.07 -24.16 -39.28
CA ASP A 182 7.75 -24.80 -39.44
C ASP A 182 7.84 -26.22 -40.02
N GLY A 183 8.94 -26.94 -39.76
CA GLY A 183 9.09 -28.37 -40.11
C GLY A 183 7.97 -29.29 -39.57
N ASN A 184 7.02 -28.75 -38.80
CA ASN A 184 5.74 -29.35 -38.49
C ASN A 184 4.64 -29.00 -39.53
N SER A 185 4.89 -29.36 -40.79
CA SER A 185 3.90 -30.23 -41.44
C SER A 185 3.91 -31.58 -40.70
N TYR A 186 3.36 -31.62 -39.49
CA TYR A 186 2.83 -32.88 -38.97
C TYR A 186 1.70 -33.24 -39.94
N ASP A 187 2.00 -34.07 -40.93
CA ASP A 187 1.02 -34.72 -41.78
C ASP A 187 0.54 -35.97 -41.00
N PRO A 188 -0.58 -35.92 -40.26
CA PRO A 188 -1.12 -37.09 -39.57
C PRO A 188 -1.58 -38.19 -40.54
N THR A 189 -1.53 -37.95 -41.85
CA THR A 189 -2.03 -38.86 -42.90
C THR A 189 -0.96 -39.46 -43.81
N GLY A 190 0.32 -39.17 -43.61
CA GLY A 190 1.40 -39.84 -44.35
C GLY A 190 1.27 -39.76 -45.87
N SER A 191 0.81 -38.63 -46.39
CA SER A 191 0.75 -38.35 -47.83
C SER A 191 2.03 -37.63 -48.27
N GLY A 192 3.09 -38.43 -48.43
CA GLY A 192 4.40 -37.94 -48.84
C GLY A 192 4.37 -37.02 -50.06
N THR A 193 4.83 -35.79 -49.89
CA THR A 193 5.59 -35.10 -50.93
C THR A 193 6.87 -34.56 -50.32
N THR A 194 7.94 -35.28 -50.66
CA THR A 194 9.32 -35.06 -50.27
C THR A 194 9.88 -33.82 -50.98
N TYR A 195 10.35 -32.83 -50.22
CA TYR A 195 11.58 -32.11 -50.56
C TYR A 195 12.60 -32.47 -49.49
N GLY A 196 13.63 -33.22 -49.89
CA GLY A 196 14.49 -33.94 -48.96
C GLY A 196 15.77 -33.19 -48.59
N TRP A 197 16.17 -33.33 -47.33
CA TRP A 197 17.44 -33.95 -46.98
C TRP A 197 17.19 -35.14 -46.03
N SER A 198 18.07 -36.12 -46.06
CA SER A 198 17.82 -37.53 -45.78
C SER A 198 17.57 -37.93 -44.32
N SER A 199 16.58 -38.82 -44.17
CA SER A 199 16.50 -39.98 -43.26
C SER A 199 16.59 -39.73 -41.74
N GLY A 200 15.43 -39.80 -41.08
CA GLY A 200 15.30 -40.65 -39.89
C GLY A 200 15.10 -39.99 -38.53
N ALA A 201 14.81 -38.70 -38.46
CA ALA A 201 14.32 -38.03 -37.25
C ALA A 201 13.27 -36.99 -37.67
N ALA A 202 12.30 -36.70 -36.82
CA ALA A 202 11.55 -35.45 -36.96
C ALA A 202 12.60 -34.32 -36.90
N ASN A 203 12.73 -33.54 -37.98
CA ASN A 203 13.74 -32.50 -38.07
C ASN A 203 13.28 -31.32 -37.22
N TYR A 204 13.51 -31.39 -35.91
CA TYR A 204 13.44 -30.22 -35.08
C TYR A 204 14.75 -29.45 -35.23
N ILE A 205 14.65 -28.16 -35.50
CA ILE A 205 15.80 -27.26 -35.55
C ILE A 205 16.14 -26.87 -34.11
N ASP A 206 17.42 -26.95 -33.73
CA ASP A 206 17.87 -26.47 -32.43
C ASP A 206 17.76 -24.93 -32.38
N ILE A 207 17.16 -24.38 -31.32
CA ILE A 207 16.97 -22.94 -31.13
C ILE A 207 18.32 -22.20 -31.22
N SER A 208 19.39 -22.82 -30.72
CA SER A 208 20.72 -22.21 -30.71
C SER A 208 21.37 -22.13 -32.09
N ASP A 209 21.14 -23.14 -32.93
CA ASP A 209 21.60 -23.15 -34.31
C ASP A 209 20.79 -22.12 -35.14
N ALA A 210 19.46 -22.13 -35.01
CA ALA A 210 18.59 -21.14 -35.66
C ALA A 210 18.88 -19.69 -35.25
N ALA A 211 19.16 -19.45 -33.96
CA ALA A 211 19.53 -18.13 -33.46
C ALA A 211 20.88 -17.64 -34.02
N SER A 212 21.76 -18.55 -34.42
CA SER A 212 23.07 -18.21 -35.00
C SER A 212 23.01 -17.92 -36.50
N GLU A 213 21.99 -18.46 -37.19
CA GLU A 213 21.74 -18.21 -38.60
C GLU A 213 20.90 -16.93 -38.83
N ALA A 214 20.13 -16.50 -37.83
CA ALA A 214 19.38 -15.25 -37.86
C ALA A 214 20.28 -13.99 -37.82
N ASP A 215 19.84 -12.92 -38.48
CA ASP A 215 20.55 -11.62 -38.49
C ASP A 215 20.61 -11.00 -37.08
N PHE A 216 19.57 -11.24 -36.28
CA PHE A 216 19.52 -10.81 -34.89
C PHE A 216 18.63 -11.73 -34.06
N ALA A 217 19.08 -12.12 -32.86
CA ALA A 217 18.30 -12.93 -31.93
C ALA A 217 18.32 -12.34 -30.53
N THR A 218 17.18 -12.42 -29.83
CA THR A 218 17.04 -12.01 -28.43
C THR A 218 16.06 -12.93 -27.71
N SER A 219 16.13 -13.01 -26.38
CA SER A 219 15.22 -13.84 -25.60
C SER A 219 14.62 -13.10 -24.42
N ILE A 220 13.37 -13.42 -24.10
CA ILE A 220 12.66 -12.92 -22.93
C ILE A 220 12.02 -14.07 -22.15
N PRO A 221 12.09 -14.05 -20.81
CA PRO A 221 11.31 -14.95 -19.99
C PRO A 221 9.83 -14.51 -19.90
N ILE A 222 8.91 -15.43 -20.12
CA ILE A 222 7.47 -15.28 -19.89
C ILE A 222 6.97 -16.27 -18.84
N TYR A 223 5.77 -16.03 -18.33
CA TYR A 223 5.14 -16.82 -17.28
C TYR A 223 3.84 -17.46 -17.77
N ASP A 224 3.60 -18.71 -17.36
CA ASP A 224 2.31 -19.40 -17.55
C ASP A 224 1.31 -19.01 -16.43
N THR A 225 0.09 -19.57 -16.49
CA THR A 225 -0.97 -19.33 -15.49
C THR A 225 -0.65 -19.93 -14.10
N LEU A 226 0.33 -20.82 -14.02
CA LEU A 226 0.81 -21.44 -12.78
C LEU A 226 2.07 -20.75 -12.22
N GLY A 227 2.67 -19.84 -12.99
CA GLY A 227 3.89 -19.12 -12.66
C GLY A 227 5.19 -19.83 -13.05
N SER A 228 5.14 -20.88 -13.86
CA SER A 228 6.34 -21.47 -14.48
C SER A 228 6.93 -20.50 -15.48
N LYS A 229 8.26 -20.46 -15.53
CA LYS A 229 9.03 -19.62 -16.45
C LYS A 229 9.28 -20.37 -17.75
N HIS A 230 8.93 -19.75 -18.88
CA HIS A 230 9.25 -20.21 -20.22
C HIS A 230 10.06 -19.13 -20.95
N ASP A 231 11.11 -19.51 -21.67
CA ASP A 231 11.94 -18.54 -22.39
C ASP A 231 11.50 -18.50 -23.87
N LEU A 232 11.06 -17.31 -24.32
CA LEU A 232 10.77 -17.06 -25.73
C LEU A 232 12.00 -16.47 -26.40
N THR A 233 12.32 -16.97 -27.58
CA THR A 233 13.40 -16.45 -28.42
C THR A 233 12.81 -15.79 -29.66
N PHE A 234 13.14 -14.52 -29.87
CA PHE A 234 12.82 -13.76 -31.07
C PHE A 234 14.01 -13.81 -32.00
N MET A 235 13.81 -14.29 -33.23
CA MET A 235 14.80 -14.34 -34.29
C MET A 235 14.34 -13.41 -35.40
N TYR A 236 15.17 -12.47 -35.83
CA TYR A 236 14.88 -11.50 -36.88
C TYR A 236 15.70 -11.82 -38.12
N GLU A 237 15.04 -11.80 -39.26
CA GLU A 237 15.65 -11.95 -40.57
C GLU A 237 15.20 -10.84 -41.50
N LYS A 238 16.15 -10.29 -42.25
CA LYS A 238 15.87 -9.33 -43.29
C LYS A 238 15.54 -10.08 -44.58
N THR A 239 14.32 -9.87 -45.09
CA THR A 239 13.85 -10.56 -46.31
C THR A 239 13.98 -9.69 -47.55
N SER A 240 13.81 -8.38 -47.40
CA SER A 240 14.04 -7.40 -48.47
C SER A 240 14.25 -6.01 -47.89
N THR A 241 14.45 -5.01 -48.76
CA THR A 241 14.59 -3.62 -48.33
C THR A 241 13.37 -3.17 -47.51
N ASN A 242 13.61 -2.75 -46.27
CA ASN A 242 12.61 -2.32 -45.28
C ASN A 242 11.59 -3.39 -44.86
N GLN A 243 11.88 -4.67 -45.09
CA GLN A 243 11.00 -5.78 -44.69
C GLN A 243 11.77 -6.80 -43.86
N TRP A 244 11.26 -7.02 -42.65
CA TRP A 244 11.81 -7.98 -41.69
C TRP A 244 10.77 -9.01 -41.32
N VAL A 245 11.22 -10.23 -41.07
CA VAL A 245 10.38 -11.28 -40.49
C VAL A 245 10.98 -11.63 -39.14
N CYS A 246 10.14 -11.65 -38.11
CA CYS A 246 10.51 -12.12 -36.79
C CYS A 246 9.81 -13.43 -36.48
N TYR A 247 10.59 -14.46 -36.19
CA TYR A 247 10.12 -15.76 -35.71
C TYR A 247 10.19 -15.78 -34.20
N VAL A 248 9.06 -16.02 -33.55
CA VAL A 248 8.97 -16.22 -32.10
C VAL A 248 8.92 -17.70 -31.84
N VAL A 249 9.96 -18.22 -31.20
CA VAL A 249 10.08 -19.64 -30.88
C VAL A 249 10.18 -19.87 -29.38
N ALA A 250 9.72 -21.04 -28.94
CA ALA A 250 9.93 -21.56 -27.59
C ALA A 250 10.55 -22.94 -27.65
N ASP A 251 10.98 -23.45 -26.49
CA ASP A 251 11.46 -24.81 -26.35
C ASP A 251 10.31 -25.83 -26.51
N ALA A 252 10.43 -26.71 -27.50
CA ALA A 252 9.46 -27.75 -27.84
C ALA A 252 9.28 -28.79 -26.73
N SER A 253 10.26 -28.95 -25.83
CA SER A 253 10.15 -29.81 -24.64
C SER A 253 9.12 -29.31 -23.62
N GLN A 254 8.73 -28.04 -23.70
CA GLN A 254 7.85 -27.38 -22.75
C GLN A 254 6.41 -27.18 -23.28
N VAL A 255 6.20 -27.46 -24.56
CA VAL A 255 4.93 -27.19 -25.26
C VAL A 255 4.20 -28.50 -25.60
N ASN A 256 2.86 -28.45 -25.53
CA ASN A 256 1.94 -29.50 -25.99
C ASN A 256 0.93 -28.89 -26.98
N ASP A 257 0.72 -29.52 -28.14
CA ASP A 257 -0.14 -29.00 -29.23
C ASP A 257 -1.61 -29.44 -29.06
N GLY A 258 -2.00 -29.95 -27.88
CA GLY A 258 -3.34 -30.48 -27.61
C GLY A 258 -3.69 -31.79 -28.33
N VAL A 259 -2.85 -32.24 -29.28
CA VAL A 259 -3.06 -33.44 -30.12
C VAL A 259 -2.27 -34.66 -29.58
N THR A 260 -1.12 -34.44 -28.93
CA THR A 260 -0.24 -35.51 -28.43
C THR A 260 -0.60 -35.92 -27.00
N VAL A 261 -1.49 -36.89 -26.88
CA VAL A 261 -1.78 -37.61 -25.64
C VAL A 261 -1.14 -39.00 -25.69
N ASP A 262 -0.43 -39.39 -24.63
CA ASP A 262 0.07 -40.75 -24.52
C ASP A 262 -1.10 -41.75 -24.31
N ALA A 263 -0.83 -43.05 -24.38
CA ALA A 263 -1.84 -44.09 -24.14
C ALA A 263 -2.39 -44.12 -22.69
N SER A 264 -1.82 -43.31 -21.78
CA SER A 264 -2.24 -43.16 -20.38
C SER A 264 -3.06 -41.88 -20.10
N GLY A 265 -3.20 -41.00 -21.10
CA GLY A 265 -3.88 -39.71 -21.00
C GLY A 265 -3.02 -38.58 -20.43
N ALA A 266 -1.69 -38.76 -20.35
CA ALA A 266 -0.74 -37.73 -19.93
C ALA A 266 -0.29 -36.85 -21.11
N GLU A 267 -0.12 -35.55 -20.83
CA GLU A 267 0.41 -34.57 -21.77
C GLU A 267 1.86 -34.93 -22.14
N THR A 268 2.15 -35.05 -23.44
CA THR A 268 3.50 -35.34 -23.93
C THR A 268 4.07 -34.11 -24.60
N ALA A 269 5.33 -33.78 -24.32
CA ALA A 269 6.05 -32.72 -25.02
C ALA A 269 6.10 -32.99 -26.53
N ILE A 270 6.16 -31.93 -27.33
CA ILE A 270 6.24 -32.05 -28.80
C ILE A 270 7.67 -32.43 -29.22
N GLY A 271 8.69 -32.06 -28.45
CA GLY A 271 10.11 -32.31 -28.78
C GLY A 271 11.01 -32.58 -27.56
N GLU A 272 12.30 -32.68 -27.81
CA GLU A 272 13.39 -32.73 -26.82
C GLU A 272 13.87 -31.31 -26.42
N GLU A 273 14.67 -31.22 -25.35
CA GLU A 273 15.21 -29.94 -24.86
C GLU A 273 16.08 -29.26 -25.92
N GLY A 274 15.84 -27.97 -26.18
CA GLY A 274 16.58 -27.19 -27.19
C GLY A 274 15.98 -27.20 -28.59
N GLU A 275 14.96 -28.03 -28.85
CA GLU A 275 14.25 -28.04 -30.13
C GLU A 275 13.30 -26.83 -30.23
N ALA A 276 13.29 -26.15 -31.38
CA ALA A 276 12.47 -24.97 -31.62
C ALA A 276 11.02 -25.35 -31.94
N PHE A 277 10.09 -24.74 -31.21
CA PHE A 277 8.67 -24.71 -31.56
C PHE A 277 8.30 -23.29 -31.98
N LEU A 278 7.75 -23.11 -33.18
CA LEU A 278 7.27 -21.81 -33.66
C LEU A 278 5.94 -21.46 -33.00
N LEU A 279 5.82 -20.24 -32.45
CA LEU A 279 4.59 -19.72 -31.84
C LEU A 279 3.93 -18.65 -32.70
N TYR A 280 4.75 -17.73 -33.22
CA TYR A 280 4.28 -16.62 -34.05
C TYR A 280 5.31 -16.28 -35.11
N THR A 281 4.81 -15.90 -36.29
CA THR A 281 5.57 -15.21 -37.31
C THR A 281 5.06 -13.78 -37.41
N LEU A 282 5.98 -12.83 -37.27
CA LEU A 282 5.72 -11.39 -37.27
C LEU A 282 6.35 -10.78 -38.52
N ASN A 283 5.53 -10.31 -39.46
CA ASN A 283 6.02 -9.55 -40.61
C ASN A 283 6.05 -8.07 -40.25
N LEU A 284 7.21 -7.43 -40.44
CA LEU A 284 7.49 -6.05 -40.04
C LEU A 284 7.83 -5.22 -41.28
N GLU A 285 7.16 -4.09 -41.45
CA GLU A 285 7.39 -3.15 -42.55
C GLU A 285 7.82 -1.78 -42.03
N PHE A 286 8.90 -1.22 -42.59
CA PHE A 286 9.47 0.07 -42.19
C PHE A 286 9.35 1.14 -43.29
N ASP A 287 9.24 2.40 -42.88
CA ASP A 287 9.32 3.53 -43.81
C ASP A 287 10.77 3.91 -44.19
N SER A 288 10.92 4.93 -45.03
CA SER A 288 12.23 5.44 -45.45
C SER A 288 12.99 6.18 -44.33
N ASP A 289 12.32 6.53 -43.24
CA ASP A 289 12.90 7.20 -42.07
C ASP A 289 13.25 6.19 -40.95
N GLY A 290 13.03 4.89 -41.18
CA GLY A 290 13.37 3.81 -40.26
C GLY A 290 12.34 3.56 -39.16
N GLN A 291 11.12 4.08 -39.27
CA GLN A 291 10.03 3.82 -38.32
C GLN A 291 9.16 2.66 -38.80
N LEU A 292 8.64 1.86 -37.85
CA LEU A 292 7.70 0.78 -38.14
C LEU A 292 6.35 1.37 -38.61
N THR A 293 5.89 1.00 -39.80
CA THR A 293 4.59 1.48 -40.34
C THR A 293 3.46 0.51 -40.07
N SER A 294 3.76 -0.78 -40.08
CA SER A 294 2.81 -1.85 -39.81
C SER A 294 3.55 -3.12 -39.44
N TYR A 295 2.89 -3.95 -38.64
CA TYR A 295 3.27 -5.34 -38.50
C TYR A 295 2.03 -6.23 -38.51
N SER A 296 2.21 -7.47 -38.96
CA SER A 296 1.20 -8.51 -38.88
C SER A 296 1.73 -9.69 -38.09
N SER A 297 0.93 -10.19 -37.15
CA SER A 297 1.18 -11.44 -36.44
C SER A 297 0.38 -12.57 -37.07
N VAL A 298 1.06 -13.67 -37.40
CA VAL A 298 0.47 -14.95 -37.75
C VAL A 298 0.77 -15.91 -36.61
N ARG A 299 -0.25 -16.52 -36.02
CA ARG A 299 -0.09 -17.56 -35.00
C ARG A 299 0.23 -18.88 -35.68
N ASN A 300 1.26 -19.56 -35.20
CA ASN A 300 1.70 -20.88 -35.65
C ASN A 300 1.92 -21.76 -34.40
N PRO A 301 1.39 -22.99 -34.33
CA PRO A 301 0.37 -23.56 -35.20
C PRO A 301 -0.99 -22.88 -34.98
N THR A 302 -1.90 -23.02 -35.96
CA THR A 302 -3.31 -22.56 -35.86
C THR A 302 -4.13 -23.28 -34.79
N THR A 303 -3.58 -24.33 -34.18
CA THR A 303 -4.18 -25.12 -33.09
C THR A 303 -3.87 -24.51 -31.72
N ASP A 304 -4.73 -24.81 -30.75
CA ASP A 304 -4.59 -24.36 -29.37
C ASP A 304 -3.43 -25.11 -28.68
N TRP A 305 -2.21 -24.61 -28.84
CA TRP A 305 -1.03 -25.10 -28.12
C TRP A 305 -1.04 -24.59 -26.67
N LYS A 306 -0.50 -25.36 -25.73
CA LYS A 306 -0.40 -25.02 -24.31
C LYS A 306 0.97 -25.39 -23.74
N TRP A 307 1.37 -24.70 -22.68
CA TRP A 307 2.49 -25.15 -21.87
C TRP A 307 2.12 -26.44 -21.15
N ILE A 308 3.08 -27.35 -21.00
CA ILE A 308 2.86 -28.60 -20.26
C ILE A 308 2.49 -28.27 -18.82
N GLY A 309 1.30 -28.70 -18.40
CA GLY A 309 0.75 -28.40 -17.07
C GLY A 309 -0.12 -27.15 -16.99
N ALA A 310 -0.19 -26.30 -18.01
CA ALA A 310 -1.12 -25.18 -18.06
C ALA A 310 -2.50 -25.62 -18.59
N GLU A 311 -3.58 -25.09 -18.02
CA GLU A 311 -4.95 -25.42 -18.47
C GLU A 311 -5.38 -24.66 -19.74
N GLU A 312 -4.75 -23.51 -20.03
CA GLU A 312 -5.12 -22.64 -21.15
C GLU A 312 -3.91 -22.27 -22.02
N SER A 313 -4.20 -22.06 -23.30
CA SER A 313 -3.25 -21.51 -24.27
C SER A 313 -3.01 -20.03 -23.99
N PRO A 314 -1.76 -19.58 -23.79
CA PRO A 314 -1.50 -18.16 -23.59
C PRO A 314 -1.79 -17.39 -24.88
N GLU A 315 -2.57 -16.31 -24.77
CA GLU A 315 -2.71 -15.31 -25.82
C GLU A 315 -1.68 -14.21 -25.54
N LEU A 316 -0.71 -14.07 -26.44
CA LEU A 316 0.39 -13.11 -26.30
C LEU A 316 0.21 -11.99 -27.31
N GLU A 317 0.10 -10.76 -26.82
CA GLU A 317 0.16 -9.56 -27.62
C GLU A 317 1.60 -9.02 -27.61
N PHE A 318 2.17 -8.85 -28.80
CA PHE A 318 3.49 -8.23 -28.96
C PHE A 318 3.32 -6.76 -29.32
N ARG A 319 3.99 -5.86 -28.60
CA ARG A 319 3.92 -4.40 -28.78
C ARG A 319 5.29 -3.86 -29.20
N PHE A 320 5.36 -3.31 -30.41
CA PHE A 320 6.60 -2.84 -31.05
C PHE A 320 6.55 -1.33 -31.39
N GLY A 321 5.76 -0.55 -30.66
CA GLY A 321 5.39 0.83 -31.00
C GLY A 321 4.09 0.95 -31.79
N LEU A 322 3.64 -0.17 -32.38
CA LEU A 322 2.27 -0.38 -32.86
C LEU A 322 1.68 -1.60 -32.13
N ASP A 323 0.36 -1.68 -32.07
CA ASP A 323 -0.39 -2.91 -31.78
C ASP A 323 -0.70 -3.71 -33.06
N HIS A 324 -1.21 -4.94 -32.93
CA HIS A 324 -1.42 -5.85 -34.07
C HIS A 324 -2.48 -5.29 -35.05
N SER A 325 -3.26 -4.31 -34.58
CA SER A 325 -4.28 -3.58 -35.33
C SER A 325 -3.75 -2.29 -35.98
N GLY A 326 -2.47 -1.97 -35.80
CA GLY A 326 -1.80 -0.80 -36.39
C GLY A 326 -1.99 0.51 -35.62
N PHE A 327 -2.41 0.48 -34.35
CA PHE A 327 -2.51 1.68 -33.51
C PHE A 327 -1.23 1.92 -32.72
N GLU A 328 -0.86 3.20 -32.53
CA GLU A 328 0.30 3.59 -31.73
C GLU A 328 0.18 3.08 -30.29
N THR A 329 1.25 2.44 -29.82
CA THR A 329 1.29 1.73 -28.54
C THR A 329 2.69 1.86 -27.91
N GLU A 330 2.89 1.31 -26.71
CA GLU A 330 4.21 1.29 -26.06
C GLU A 330 5.23 0.43 -26.84
N GLY A 331 6.51 0.76 -26.70
CA GLY A 331 7.61 0.17 -27.46
C GLY A 331 8.03 1.02 -28.67
N ALA A 332 9.13 0.64 -29.30
CA ALA A 332 9.59 1.27 -30.53
C ALA A 332 10.57 0.35 -31.25
N LEU A 333 10.14 -0.23 -32.36
CA LEU A 333 11.03 -0.91 -33.28
C LEU A 333 11.48 0.06 -34.36
N THR A 334 12.79 0.21 -34.53
CA THR A 334 13.37 1.09 -35.55
C THR A 334 14.38 0.35 -36.40
N GLN A 335 14.54 0.81 -37.64
CA GLN A 335 15.55 0.32 -38.57
C GLN A 335 16.51 1.47 -38.89
N LEU A 336 17.69 1.47 -38.26
CA LEU A 336 18.73 2.46 -38.48
C LEU A 336 20.05 1.74 -38.84
N ALA A 337 20.97 2.44 -39.50
CA ALA A 337 22.27 1.90 -39.91
C ALA A 337 23.26 1.63 -38.75
N SER A 338 22.78 1.64 -37.50
CA SER A 338 23.55 1.19 -36.34
C SER A 338 23.31 -0.30 -36.11
N GLU A 339 24.27 -0.97 -35.48
CA GLU A 339 24.19 -2.38 -35.12
C GLU A 339 22.87 -2.72 -34.39
N SER A 340 22.33 -3.90 -34.66
CA SER A 340 21.09 -4.39 -34.05
C SER A 340 21.26 -4.52 -32.55
N THR A 341 20.43 -3.81 -31.78
CA THR A 341 20.49 -3.82 -30.32
C THR A 341 19.11 -3.68 -29.70
N VAL A 342 18.85 -4.46 -28.64
CA VAL A 342 17.66 -4.28 -27.80
C VAL A 342 17.95 -3.23 -26.74
N THR A 343 17.11 -2.20 -26.68
CA THR A 343 17.20 -1.16 -25.65
C THR A 343 16.33 -1.48 -24.43
N SER A 344 15.11 -1.98 -24.64
CA SER A 344 14.21 -2.44 -23.58
C SER A 344 13.36 -3.60 -24.09
N LEU A 345 13.10 -4.56 -23.21
CA LEU A 345 12.31 -5.75 -23.47
C LEU A 345 11.62 -6.11 -22.16
N ASP A 346 10.31 -5.89 -22.11
CA ASP A 346 9.52 -5.94 -20.88
C ASP A 346 8.26 -6.78 -21.10
N GLN A 347 7.75 -7.40 -20.02
CA GLN A 347 6.53 -8.20 -20.03
C GLN A 347 5.74 -8.03 -18.73
N ASN A 348 4.44 -8.31 -18.76
CA ASN A 348 3.51 -8.04 -17.66
C ASN A 348 3.16 -9.25 -16.76
N GLY A 349 3.62 -10.45 -17.09
CA GLY A 349 3.41 -11.66 -16.30
C GLY A 349 4.39 -11.79 -15.14
N TYR A 350 4.04 -12.63 -14.17
CA TYR A 350 4.89 -12.92 -13.02
C TYR A 350 4.57 -14.26 -12.39
N GLY A 351 5.61 -14.94 -11.88
CA GLY A 351 5.47 -16.17 -11.13
C GLY A 351 4.84 -15.98 -9.75
N VAL A 352 4.55 -17.09 -9.07
CA VAL A 352 4.05 -17.07 -7.69
C VAL A 352 5.03 -16.33 -6.80
N GLY A 353 4.52 -15.40 -6.01
CA GLY A 353 5.30 -14.59 -5.08
C GLY A 353 4.89 -14.80 -3.64
N ASN A 354 5.87 -14.96 -2.75
CA ASN A 354 5.67 -14.95 -1.30
C ASN A 354 5.79 -13.51 -0.77
N LEU A 355 4.91 -13.16 0.18
CA LEU A 355 4.96 -11.85 0.82
C LEU A 355 6.26 -11.70 1.64
N THR A 356 7.12 -10.78 1.23
CA THR A 356 8.40 -10.51 1.90
C THR A 356 8.24 -9.43 2.97
N SER A 357 7.58 -8.32 2.63
CA SER A 357 7.36 -7.23 3.57
C SER A 357 6.07 -6.47 3.24
N VAL A 358 5.50 -5.81 4.25
CA VAL A 358 4.39 -4.87 4.07
C VAL A 358 4.93 -3.48 4.36
N GLN A 359 4.57 -2.50 3.55
CA GLN A 359 4.94 -1.10 3.74
C GLN A 359 3.72 -0.22 3.61
N VAL A 360 3.74 0.92 4.30
CA VAL A 360 2.71 1.96 4.16
C VAL A 360 3.31 3.17 3.48
N LYS A 361 2.74 3.56 2.34
CA LYS A 361 3.13 4.75 1.59
C LYS A 361 2.53 6.02 2.22
N SER A 362 3.01 7.19 1.79
CA SER A 362 2.59 8.48 2.38
C SER A 362 1.13 8.86 2.13
N ASP A 363 0.53 8.29 1.08
CA ASP A 363 -0.90 8.39 0.78
C ASP A 363 -1.78 7.47 1.66
N GLY A 364 -1.16 6.70 2.57
CA GLY A 364 -1.82 5.72 3.42
C GLY A 364 -2.07 4.38 2.74
N SER A 365 -1.62 4.17 1.50
CA SER A 365 -1.75 2.88 0.82
C SER A 365 -0.83 1.84 1.48
N VAL A 366 -1.40 0.70 1.82
CA VAL A 366 -0.71 -0.46 2.38
C VAL A 366 -0.34 -1.35 1.21
N VAL A 367 0.95 -1.50 0.97
CA VAL A 367 1.51 -2.25 -0.16
C VAL A 367 2.29 -3.44 0.36
N GLY A 368 1.98 -4.63 -0.16
CA GLY A 368 2.79 -5.83 0.04
C GLY A 368 3.86 -5.90 -1.04
N LEU A 369 5.10 -6.08 -0.61
CA LEU A 369 6.26 -6.37 -1.47
C LEU A 369 6.50 -7.88 -1.47
N TYR A 370 6.54 -8.45 -2.66
CA TYR A 370 6.72 -9.87 -2.89
C TYR A 370 8.13 -10.21 -3.38
N ASP A 371 8.57 -11.44 -3.16
CA ASP A 371 9.89 -11.94 -3.62
C ASP A 371 10.01 -12.02 -5.15
N ASN A 372 8.89 -12.13 -5.85
CA ASN A 372 8.78 -12.04 -7.32
C ASN A 372 8.94 -10.60 -7.85
N GLY A 373 9.26 -9.62 -6.99
CA GLY A 373 9.48 -8.23 -7.35
C GLY A 373 8.20 -7.42 -7.61
N GLN A 374 7.02 -8.01 -7.40
CA GLN A 374 5.75 -7.31 -7.56
C GLN A 374 5.34 -6.57 -6.27
N ASP A 375 4.75 -5.39 -6.47
CA ASP A 375 4.09 -4.60 -5.45
C ASP A 375 2.58 -4.73 -5.63
N SER A 376 1.87 -5.20 -4.60
CA SER A 376 0.40 -5.25 -4.63
C SER A 376 -0.21 -4.37 -3.54
N ILE A 377 -1.22 -3.60 -3.91
CA ILE A 377 -1.93 -2.69 -3.00
C ILE A 377 -3.02 -3.50 -2.30
N MET A 378 -2.93 -3.58 -0.97
CA MET A 378 -3.84 -4.38 -0.12
C MET A 378 -4.97 -3.54 0.48
N GLY A 379 -4.81 -2.23 0.49
CA GLY A 379 -5.81 -1.29 0.98
C GLY A 379 -5.22 0.08 1.20
N GLN A 380 -6.04 1.01 1.66
CA GLN A 380 -5.63 2.36 2.00
C GLN A 380 -6.21 2.76 3.34
N VAL A 381 -5.34 3.18 4.26
CA VAL A 381 -5.73 3.67 5.58
C VAL A 381 -6.51 4.96 5.43
N THR A 382 -7.68 5.00 6.06
CA THR A 382 -8.47 6.23 6.11
C THR A 382 -8.11 7.03 7.35
N VAL A 383 -8.07 8.35 7.17
CA VAL A 383 -7.91 9.30 8.27
C VAL A 383 -9.30 9.85 8.58
N ALA A 384 -9.74 9.80 9.83
CA ALA A 384 -10.99 10.40 10.29
C ALA A 384 -10.74 11.81 10.82
N ILE A 385 -11.59 12.79 10.47
CA ILE A 385 -11.56 14.13 11.05
C ILE A 385 -12.91 14.46 11.69
N PHE A 386 -12.88 15.39 12.63
CA PHE A 386 -14.04 15.91 13.34
C PHE A 386 -14.02 17.44 13.27
N ASP A 387 -15.21 18.04 13.26
CA ASP A 387 -15.34 19.50 13.29
C ASP A 387 -14.77 20.08 14.60
N SER A 388 -14.98 19.40 15.72
CA SER A 388 -14.45 19.78 17.03
C SER A 388 -13.81 18.60 17.77
N PRO A 389 -12.49 18.37 17.62
CA PRO A 389 -11.79 17.25 18.25
C PRO A 389 -11.83 17.24 19.79
N THR A 390 -12.02 18.41 20.42
CA THR A 390 -12.04 18.56 21.89
C THR A 390 -13.26 17.92 22.57
N GLY A 391 -14.31 17.56 21.81
CA GLY A 391 -15.50 16.88 22.33
C GLY A 391 -15.37 15.35 22.35
N LEU A 392 -14.23 14.80 21.92
CA LEU A 392 -13.97 13.37 21.93
C LEU A 392 -13.80 12.88 23.37
N GLU A 393 -14.47 11.79 23.71
CA GLU A 393 -14.37 11.17 25.02
C GLU A 393 -13.21 10.17 25.05
N ARG A 394 -12.34 10.24 26.05
CA ARG A 394 -11.27 9.25 26.25
C ARG A 394 -11.85 7.95 26.80
N MET A 395 -11.55 6.83 26.15
CA MET A 395 -11.98 5.49 26.57
C MET A 395 -10.85 4.67 27.23
N GLY A 396 -9.67 5.27 27.41
CA GLY A 396 -8.47 4.57 27.86
C GLY A 396 -7.62 4.07 26.68
N ALA A 397 -6.46 3.47 26.96
CA ALA A 397 -5.58 2.85 25.96
C ALA A 397 -5.30 3.69 24.67
N ASN A 398 -5.21 5.02 24.82
CA ASN A 398 -5.03 6.00 23.72
C ASN A 398 -6.14 6.02 22.67
N VAL A 399 -7.32 5.48 22.98
CA VAL A 399 -8.50 5.55 22.12
C VAL A 399 -9.52 6.57 22.61
N PHE A 400 -10.19 7.16 21.62
CA PHE A 400 -11.23 8.16 21.76
C PHE A 400 -12.53 7.63 21.16
N ARG A 401 -13.66 8.05 21.72
CA ARG A 401 -14.99 7.77 21.19
C ARG A 401 -15.66 9.07 20.78
N ALA A 402 -16.29 9.05 19.62
CA ALA A 402 -17.12 10.17 19.17
C ALA A 402 -18.38 10.25 20.06
N THR A 403 -18.61 11.44 20.61
CA THR A 403 -19.88 11.80 21.26
C THR A 403 -20.70 12.65 20.26
N PRO A 404 -21.92 13.11 20.61
CA PRO A 404 -22.65 14.02 19.72
C PRO A 404 -21.99 15.40 19.51
N ILE A 405 -21.06 15.81 20.39
CA ILE A 405 -20.48 17.16 20.38
C ILE A 405 -19.44 17.38 19.25
N PRO A 406 -18.49 16.45 18.98
CA PRO A 406 -17.52 16.56 17.87
C PRO A 406 -18.10 16.67 16.46
N GLY A 407 -19.37 16.32 16.28
CA GLY A 407 -19.96 16.06 14.96
C GLY A 407 -19.76 14.61 14.51
N GLU A 408 -20.34 14.28 13.35
CA GLU A 408 -20.15 12.97 12.74
C GLU A 408 -18.72 12.82 12.18
N PRO A 409 -18.12 11.63 12.27
CA PRO A 409 -16.79 11.38 11.73
C PRO A 409 -16.82 11.47 10.21
N SER A 410 -15.91 12.25 9.63
CA SER A 410 -15.68 12.25 8.19
C SER A 410 -14.44 11.42 7.88
N PHE A 411 -14.57 10.38 7.05
CA PHE A 411 -13.47 9.52 6.59
C PHE A 411 -12.96 9.95 5.21
N GLY A 412 -11.68 9.75 4.95
CA GLY A 412 -11.09 9.97 3.63
C GLY A 412 -9.59 9.64 3.60
N ILE A 413 -8.97 9.86 2.45
CA ILE A 413 -7.55 9.58 2.22
C ILE A 413 -6.64 10.62 2.87
N ALA A 414 -5.40 10.24 3.19
CA ALA A 414 -4.42 11.15 3.76
C ALA A 414 -4.08 12.31 2.80
N GLY A 415 -3.74 13.48 3.34
CA GLY A 415 -3.31 14.67 2.57
C GLY A 415 -4.40 15.41 1.78
N GLN A 416 -5.65 14.93 1.74
CA GLN A 416 -6.78 15.59 1.07
C GLN A 416 -7.84 16.11 2.05
N GLY A 417 -8.54 17.18 1.67
CA GLY A 417 -9.68 17.69 2.46
C GLY A 417 -9.32 18.20 3.85
N GLY A 418 -8.09 18.70 4.04
CA GLY A 418 -7.60 19.17 5.35
C GLY A 418 -7.14 18.07 6.30
N ARG A 419 -7.08 16.82 5.83
CA ARG A 419 -6.49 15.69 6.54
C ARG A 419 -4.98 15.77 6.51
N GLY A 420 -4.35 15.31 7.59
CA GLY A 420 -2.91 15.17 7.68
C GLY A 420 -2.37 14.08 6.75
N ASP A 421 -1.08 14.17 6.48
CA ASP A 421 -0.33 13.14 5.75
C ASP A 421 -0.02 11.96 6.69
N ILE A 422 0.10 10.76 6.12
CA ILE A 422 0.57 9.59 6.86
C ILE A 422 2.06 9.39 6.55
N PHE A 423 2.84 9.08 7.58
CA PHE A 423 4.20 8.60 7.42
C PHE A 423 4.28 7.15 7.90
N GLY A 424 4.59 6.24 6.99
CA GLY A 424 4.92 4.86 7.33
C GLY A 424 6.23 4.74 8.10
N SER A 425 6.43 3.62 8.78
CA SER A 425 7.59 3.34 9.64
C SER A 425 7.89 4.45 10.64
N SER A 426 6.86 5.09 11.19
CA SER A 426 7.04 6.20 12.13
C SER A 426 5.93 6.26 13.16
N LEU A 427 6.25 6.83 14.32
CA LEU A 427 5.34 6.96 15.45
C LEU A 427 5.33 8.40 15.96
N GLU A 428 4.14 8.89 16.31
CA GLU A 428 3.97 10.22 16.91
C GLU A 428 4.24 10.13 18.42
N ALA A 429 5.22 10.88 18.93
CA ALA A 429 5.47 11.01 20.36
C ALA A 429 4.35 11.79 21.07
N SER A 430 4.31 11.68 22.41
CA SER A 430 3.47 12.54 23.22
C SER A 430 3.75 14.02 22.96
N ASN A 431 2.71 14.86 23.01
CA ASN A 431 2.85 16.32 22.91
C ASN A 431 3.07 17.00 24.27
N VAL A 432 3.39 16.23 25.31
CA VAL A 432 3.68 16.72 26.65
C VAL A 432 5.11 17.25 26.72
N ASP A 433 5.26 18.49 27.16
CA ASP A 433 6.55 19.07 27.54
C ASP A 433 6.72 18.99 29.06
N ILE A 434 7.73 18.24 29.49
CA ILE A 434 8.00 17.97 30.90
C ILE A 434 8.35 19.26 31.65
N GLU A 435 9.04 20.20 31.02
CA GLU A 435 9.47 21.45 31.67
C GLU A 435 8.26 22.30 32.05
N ASP A 436 7.33 22.48 31.10
CA ASP A 436 6.06 23.18 31.31
C ASP A 436 5.20 22.48 32.36
N GLU A 437 5.07 21.15 32.30
CA GLU A 437 4.28 20.39 33.28
C GLU A 437 4.86 20.51 34.70
N PHE A 438 6.20 20.52 34.87
CA PHE A 438 6.80 20.74 36.19
C PHE A 438 6.58 22.16 36.74
N VAL A 439 6.66 23.19 35.89
CA VAL A 439 6.33 24.57 36.29
C VAL A 439 4.86 24.68 36.71
N ASN A 440 3.96 24.06 35.95
CA ASN A 440 2.54 24.00 36.28
C ASN A 440 2.31 23.21 37.59
N MET A 441 3.04 22.13 37.82
CA MET A 441 2.97 21.35 39.06
C MET A 441 3.37 22.20 40.27
N ILE A 442 4.48 22.93 40.19
CA ILE A 442 4.95 23.82 41.27
C ILE A 442 3.91 24.91 41.54
N THR A 443 3.30 25.45 40.48
CA THR A 443 2.25 26.48 40.61
C THR A 443 0.99 25.91 41.29
N ALA A 444 0.54 24.72 40.89
CA ALA A 444 -0.57 24.02 41.54
C ALA A 444 -0.26 23.69 43.00
N GLN A 445 0.97 23.26 43.31
CA GLN A 445 1.44 22.98 44.68
C GLN A 445 1.43 24.23 45.56
N ARG A 446 1.94 25.34 45.06
CA ARG A 446 1.89 26.63 45.79
C ARG A 446 0.46 27.10 46.02
N SER A 447 -0.42 26.94 45.02
CA SER A 447 -1.85 27.24 45.14
C SER A 447 -2.53 26.40 46.23
N TYR A 448 -2.28 25.08 46.23
CA TYR A 448 -2.79 24.17 47.26
C TYR A 448 -2.31 24.55 48.66
N GLN A 449 -1.02 24.86 48.82
CA GLN A 449 -0.44 25.30 50.09
C GLN A 449 -1.00 26.65 50.56
N ALA A 450 -1.27 27.59 49.64
CA ALA A 450 -1.88 28.86 49.99
C ALA A 450 -3.32 28.66 50.51
N ASN A 451 -4.13 27.87 49.80
CA ASN A 451 -5.51 27.59 50.20
C ASN A 451 -5.60 26.80 51.52
N SER A 452 -4.67 25.88 51.78
CA SER A 452 -4.62 25.15 53.06
C SER A 452 -4.25 26.04 54.25
N ARG A 453 -3.39 27.04 54.06
CA ARG A 453 -3.08 28.04 55.10
C ARG A 453 -4.30 28.92 55.41
N VAL A 454 -5.07 29.32 54.40
CA VAL A 454 -6.33 30.08 54.61
C VAL A 454 -7.33 29.26 55.43
N MET A 455 -7.47 27.97 55.15
CA MET A 455 -8.28 27.07 55.97
C MET A 455 -7.79 26.97 57.41
N ALA A 456 -6.48 26.80 57.61
CA ALA A 456 -5.89 26.70 58.95
C ALA A 456 -6.16 27.97 59.78
N ALA A 457 -5.92 29.15 59.19
CA ALA A 457 -6.21 30.44 59.84
C ALA A 457 -7.70 30.61 60.14
N THR A 458 -8.59 30.22 59.22
CA THR A 458 -10.05 30.31 59.45
C THR A 458 -10.52 29.35 60.54
N ASN A 459 -9.93 28.15 60.63
CA ASN A 459 -10.21 27.20 61.71
C ASN A 459 -9.72 27.69 63.07
N GLU A 460 -8.60 28.39 63.12
CA GLU A 460 -8.10 29.02 64.35
C GLU A 460 -9.07 30.11 64.85
N LEU A 461 -9.55 30.98 63.95
CA LEU A 461 -10.56 31.99 64.27
C LEU A 461 -11.89 31.38 64.75
N LEU A 462 -12.31 30.25 64.15
CA LEU A 462 -13.51 29.53 64.60
C LEU A 462 -13.34 28.96 66.01
N ARG A 463 -12.15 28.41 66.33
CA ARG A 463 -11.85 27.92 67.68
C ARG A 463 -11.83 29.06 68.71
N GLU A 464 -11.26 30.20 68.37
CA GLU A 464 -11.27 31.39 69.24
C GLU A 464 -12.70 31.89 69.48
N LEU A 465 -13.54 31.91 68.45
CA LEU A 465 -14.95 32.29 68.57
C LEU A 465 -15.73 31.31 69.45
N VAL A 466 -15.50 30.00 69.32
CA VAL A 466 -16.13 28.98 70.17
C VAL A 466 -15.68 29.11 71.64
N ASN A 467 -14.46 29.56 71.91
CA ASN A 467 -13.96 29.79 73.26
C ASN A 467 -14.43 31.12 73.88
N LEU A 468 -15.01 32.03 73.08
CA LEU A 468 -15.54 33.33 73.50
C LEU A 468 -17.01 33.25 73.97
N VAL A 469 -17.70 32.16 73.67
CA VAL A 469 -19.07 31.84 74.09
C VAL A 469 -19.02 30.80 75.19
#